data_AF-A0AAD7TGB3-F1
#
_entry.id   AF-A0AAD7TGB3-F1
#
_cell.length_a   1.000
_cell.length_b   1.000
_cell.length_c   1.000
_cell.angle_alpha   90.00
_cell.angle_beta   90.00
_cell.angle_gamma   90.00
#
_symmetry.space_group_name_H-M   'P 1'
#
loop_
_entity.id
_entity.type
_entity.pdbx_description
1 polymer ?
#
loop_
_entity_poly.entity_id
_entity_poly.type
_entity_poly.pdbx_seq_one_letter_code
_entity_poly.pdbx_strand_id
1 'polypeptide(L)'
;MARSKEIAPGVGRLSRSAVYARRGLWKGLKKSEKPAAAEVASTKEVPVGGEKNGQKRLVPTQKAPRFYPAEDVRQPKKSRKTPKPAKLRSSITPGTVLILLAGRFRGKRVVFLKQLASGLLLVTGPYKVNG
;
A
#
# COMPACT_ATOMS: atom_id res chain seq x y z
N MET A 1 15.84 -4.43 10.30
CA MET A 1 16.49 -5.59 9.65
C MET A 1 16.04 -6.86 10.35
N ALA A 2 15.60 -7.89 9.62
CA ALA A 2 15.18 -9.15 10.24
C ALA A 2 16.40 -9.86 10.86
N ARG A 3 16.30 -10.29 12.13
CA ARG A 3 17.39 -10.98 12.87
C ARG A 3 17.73 -12.39 12.33
N SER A 4 16.98 -12.87 11.34
CA SER A 4 17.17 -14.11 10.59
C SER A 4 16.95 -13.79 9.11
N LYS A 5 17.91 -14.13 8.25
CA LYS A 5 17.79 -13.99 6.78
C LYS A 5 17.02 -15.20 6.23
N GLU A 6 16.18 -14.99 5.22
CA GLU A 6 15.46 -16.08 4.56
C GLU A 6 16.40 -16.89 3.65
N ILE A 7 16.27 -18.22 3.65
CA ILE A 7 16.93 -19.12 2.67
C ILE A 7 16.02 -19.27 1.45
N ALA A 8 14.71 -19.39 1.70
CA ALA A 8 13.65 -19.43 0.70
C ALA A 8 12.47 -18.58 1.20
N PRO A 9 11.54 -18.17 0.32
CA PRO A 9 10.40 -17.35 0.72
C PRO A 9 9.63 -17.98 1.88
N GLY A 10 9.58 -17.29 3.02
CA GLY A 10 8.89 -17.77 4.23
C GLY A 10 9.68 -18.78 5.10
N VAL A 11 10.90 -19.15 4.71
CA VAL A 11 11.77 -20.06 5.47
C VAL A 11 13.01 -19.31 5.96
N GLY A 12 13.08 -19.07 7.27
CA GLY A 12 14.22 -18.43 7.92
C GLY A 12 15.44 -19.36 8.03
N ARG A 13 16.64 -18.80 7.93
CA ARG A 13 17.92 -19.53 8.06
C ARG A 13 18.15 -20.12 9.45
N LEU A 14 17.65 -19.44 10.48
CA LEU A 14 17.82 -19.84 11.88
C LEU A 14 16.58 -20.55 12.40
N SER A 15 16.81 -21.58 13.24
CA SER A 15 15.75 -22.26 14.00
C SER A 15 15.08 -21.32 15.02
N ARG A 16 13.91 -21.72 15.51
CA ARG A 16 13.13 -20.94 16.48
C ARG A 16 13.92 -20.62 17.76
N SER A 17 14.70 -21.57 18.28
CA SER A 17 15.52 -21.40 19.49
C SER A 17 16.68 -20.42 19.27
N ALA A 18 17.39 -20.51 18.14
CA ALA A 18 18.44 -19.57 17.79
C ALA A 18 17.90 -18.14 17.60
N VAL A 19 16.72 -18.00 17.00
CA VAL A 19 16.03 -16.71 16.88
C VAL A 19 15.61 -16.18 18.25
N TYR A 20 15.13 -17.04 19.16
CA TYR A 20 14.74 -16.67 20.51
C TYR A 20 15.92 -16.09 21.31
N ALA A 21 17.07 -16.78 21.31
CA ALA A 21 18.29 -16.35 21.96
C ALA A 21 18.81 -15.02 21.38
N ARG A 22 18.94 -14.92 20.05
CA ARG A 22 19.36 -13.68 19.37
C ARG A 22 18.39 -12.52 19.57
N ARG A 23 17.10 -12.82 19.76
CA ARG A 23 16.11 -11.79 20.04
C ARG A 23 16.16 -11.28 21.47
N GLY A 24 16.87 -11.98 22.37
CA GLY A 24 16.89 -11.67 23.78
C GLY A 24 15.52 -11.84 24.44
N LEU A 25 14.64 -12.68 23.88
CA LEU A 25 13.26 -12.85 24.38
C LEU A 25 13.23 -13.48 25.78
N TRP A 26 14.30 -14.15 26.19
CA TRP A 26 14.53 -14.62 27.55
C TRP A 26 14.59 -13.49 28.59
N LYS A 27 14.86 -12.24 28.17
CA LYS A 27 14.85 -11.06 29.05
C LYS A 27 13.42 -10.58 29.39
N GLY A 28 12.40 -11.30 28.94
CA GLY A 28 10.99 -10.99 29.20
C GLY A 28 10.27 -10.34 28.01
N LEU A 29 8.94 -10.42 28.05
CA LEU A 29 8.09 -9.73 27.07
C LEU A 29 8.13 -8.22 27.33
N LYS A 30 8.19 -7.44 26.25
CA LYS A 30 7.91 -6.00 26.33
C LYS A 30 6.45 -5.82 26.72
N LYS A 31 6.18 -5.52 28.00
CA LYS A 31 4.88 -5.03 28.48
C LYS A 31 4.74 -3.54 28.17
N SER A 32 4.74 -3.20 26.89
CA SER A 32 4.24 -1.89 26.47
C SER A 32 2.76 -2.07 26.20
N GLU A 33 1.92 -1.64 27.13
CA GLU A 33 0.51 -1.45 26.81
C GLU A 33 0.44 -0.48 25.65
N LYS A 34 -0.14 -0.95 24.54
CA LYS A 34 -0.42 -0.07 23.41
C LYS A 34 -1.42 0.95 23.96
N PRO A 35 -1.11 2.26 23.95
CA PRO A 35 -2.07 3.25 24.45
C PRO A 35 -3.38 3.01 23.70
N ALA A 36 -4.46 2.88 24.47
CA ALA A 36 -5.79 2.75 23.90
C ALA A 36 -5.95 3.88 22.88
N ALA A 37 -6.36 3.53 21.66
CA ALA A 37 -6.65 4.53 20.65
C ALA A 37 -7.70 5.47 21.27
N ALA A 38 -7.34 6.75 21.43
CA ALA A 38 -8.23 7.74 22.03
C ALA A 38 -9.59 7.64 21.33
N GLU A 39 -10.64 7.37 22.12
CA GLU A 39 -11.99 7.30 21.59
C GLU A 39 -12.30 8.65 20.94
N VAL A 40 -12.58 8.61 19.64
CA VAL A 40 -12.94 9.82 18.90
C VAL A 40 -14.26 10.29 19.48
N ALA A 41 -14.27 11.49 20.07
CA ALA A 41 -15.46 12.07 20.69
C ALA A 41 -16.64 12.06 19.70
N SER A 42 -17.77 11.50 20.15
CA SER A 42 -18.99 11.34 19.35
C SER A 42 -19.64 12.67 18.97
N THR A 43 -19.35 13.73 19.72
CA THR A 43 -19.86 15.07 19.50
C THR A 43 -18.72 16.09 19.49
N LYS A 44 -18.83 17.08 18.61
CA LYS A 44 -17.93 18.23 18.51
C LYS A 44 -18.69 19.49 18.88
N GLU A 45 -18.07 20.33 19.72
CA GLU A 45 -18.57 21.68 20.00
C GLU A 45 -18.37 22.59 18.77
N VAL A 46 -19.46 23.15 18.28
CA VAL A 46 -19.48 24.12 17.19
C VAL A 46 -19.95 25.46 17.74
N PRO A 47 -19.22 26.58 17.54
CA PRO A 47 -19.67 27.89 17.96
C PRO A 47 -20.88 28.34 17.13
N VAL A 48 -21.84 28.97 17.79
CA VAL A 48 -23.08 29.49 17.18
C VAL A 48 -23.14 30.99 17.41
N GLY A 49 -23.39 31.75 16.34
CA GLY A 49 -23.44 33.21 16.38
C GLY A 49 -24.71 33.77 17.05
N GLY A 50 -24.57 34.97 17.62
CA GLY A 50 -25.63 35.76 18.25
C GLY A 50 -25.56 35.78 19.78
N GLU A 51 -25.62 36.97 20.39
CA GLU A 51 -25.45 37.18 21.84
C GLU A 51 -26.44 36.40 22.71
N LYS A 52 -27.65 36.11 22.21
CA LYS A 52 -28.70 35.39 22.95
C LYS A 52 -28.83 33.91 22.58
N ASN A 53 -27.88 33.36 21.82
CA ASN A 53 -28.01 32.04 21.20
C ASN A 53 -27.15 30.92 21.85
N GLY A 54 -26.64 31.17 23.06
CA GLY A 54 -25.92 30.17 23.85
C GLY A 54 -24.50 29.83 23.39
N GLN A 55 -23.97 30.53 22.38
CA GLN A 55 -22.58 30.53 21.87
C GLN A 55 -21.99 29.19 21.36
N LYS A 56 -22.42 28.02 21.83
CA LYS A 56 -21.90 26.71 21.42
C LYS A 56 -23.01 25.66 21.33
N ARG A 57 -22.88 24.72 20.38
CA ARG A 57 -23.72 23.53 20.26
C ARG A 57 -22.87 22.28 20.11
N LEU A 58 -23.29 21.21 20.77
CA LEU A 58 -22.73 19.88 20.54
C LEU A 58 -23.39 19.28 19.30
N VAL A 59 -22.58 18.98 18.28
CA VAL A 59 -23.03 18.38 17.02
C VAL A 59 -22.36 17.01 16.86
N PRO A 60 -23.09 15.96 16.45
CA PRO A 60 -22.50 14.65 16.18
C PRO A 60 -21.39 14.75 15.11
N THR A 61 -20.25 14.08 15.34
CA THR A 61 -19.14 14.03 14.36
C THR A 61 -19.50 13.23 13.12
N GLN A 62 -20.36 12.22 13.26
CA GLN A 62 -20.96 11.48 12.14
C GLN A 62 -22.48 11.59 12.23
N LYS A 63 -23.11 12.17 11.21
CA LYS A 63 -24.58 12.24 11.12
C LYS A 63 -25.11 10.92 10.56
N ALA A 64 -26.20 10.42 11.14
CA ALA A 64 -26.89 9.26 10.61
C ALA A 64 -27.45 9.54 9.20
N PRO A 65 -27.50 8.53 8.31
CA PRO A 65 -28.15 8.68 7.01
C PRO A 65 -29.63 8.99 7.19
N ARG A 66 -30.19 9.82 6.30
CA ARG A 66 -31.62 10.20 6.32
C ARG A 66 -32.55 9.10 5.79
N PHE A 67 -32.00 8.18 4.99
CA PHE A 67 -32.74 7.11 4.34
C PHE A 67 -32.16 5.74 4.76
N TYR A 68 -33.05 4.79 5.02
CA TYR A 68 -32.71 3.41 5.33
C TYR A 68 -33.07 2.52 4.14
N PRO A 69 -32.17 1.66 3.65
CA PRO A 69 -32.52 0.72 2.59
C PRO A 69 -33.51 -0.32 3.12
N ALA A 70 -34.42 -0.77 2.25
CA ALA A 70 -35.39 -1.82 2.57
C ALA A 70 -34.75 -3.22 2.63
N GLU A 71 -33.63 -3.41 1.94
CA GLU A 71 -32.86 -4.65 1.88
C GLU A 71 -31.38 -4.39 2.16
N ASP A 72 -30.72 -5.38 2.77
CA ASP A 72 -29.28 -5.31 3.03
C ASP A 72 -28.47 -5.58 1.76
N VAL A 73 -27.53 -4.68 1.46
CA VAL A 73 -26.57 -4.88 0.37
C VAL A 73 -25.44 -5.78 0.85
N ARG A 74 -25.30 -6.95 0.20
CA ARG A 74 -24.22 -7.90 0.50
C ARG A 74 -22.84 -7.27 0.30
N GLN A 75 -22.07 -7.17 1.39
CA GLN A 75 -20.71 -6.65 1.33
C GLN A 75 -19.74 -7.68 0.70
N PRO A 76 -18.84 -7.25 -0.20
CA PRO A 76 -17.84 -8.13 -0.79
C PRO A 76 -16.85 -8.61 0.28
N LYS A 77 -16.40 -9.86 0.16
CA LYS A 77 -15.39 -10.43 1.07
C LYS A 77 -14.06 -9.69 0.90
N LYS A 78 -13.38 -9.42 2.01
CA LYS A 78 -12.04 -8.80 2.00
C LYS A 78 -11.06 -9.71 1.24
N SER A 79 -10.58 -9.23 0.08
CA SER A 79 -9.54 -9.90 -0.70
C SER A 79 -8.16 -9.61 -0.12
N ARG A 80 -7.29 -10.63 -0.08
CA ARG A 80 -5.86 -10.47 0.23
C ARG A 80 -5.00 -10.16 -1.00
N LYS A 81 -5.60 -10.07 -2.19
CA LYS A 81 -4.88 -9.77 -3.44
C LYS A 81 -4.55 -8.28 -3.46
N THR A 82 -3.27 -7.96 -3.55
CA THR A 82 -2.78 -6.59 -3.75
C THR A 82 -2.14 -6.48 -5.13
N PRO A 83 -2.32 -5.34 -5.84
CA PRO A 83 -1.61 -5.10 -7.09
C PRO A 83 -0.11 -5.04 -6.78
N LYS A 84 0.68 -5.83 -7.51
CA LYS A 84 2.14 -5.86 -7.40
C LYS A 84 2.75 -5.41 -8.73
N PRO A 85 3.90 -4.71 -8.71
CA PRO A 85 4.61 -4.39 -9.93
C PRO A 85 4.96 -5.67 -10.70
N ALA A 86 4.94 -5.59 -12.02
CA ALA A 86 5.31 -6.70 -12.89
C ALA A 86 6.77 -7.09 -12.66
N LYS A 87 7.08 -8.38 -12.65
CA LYS A 87 8.48 -8.84 -12.58
C LYS A 87 9.11 -8.77 -13.97
N LEU A 88 10.31 -8.20 -14.07
CA LEU A 88 11.07 -8.21 -15.32
C LEU A 88 11.68 -9.59 -15.59
N ARG A 89 11.79 -9.91 -16.88
CA ARG A 89 12.62 -11.03 -17.35
C ARG A 89 14.09 -10.64 -17.23
N SER A 90 14.96 -11.61 -16.97
CA SER A 90 16.41 -11.39 -16.81
C SER A 90 17.08 -10.78 -18.04
N SER A 91 16.56 -11.03 -19.25
CA SER A 91 17.06 -10.47 -20.50
C SER A 91 16.70 -9.00 -20.71
N ILE A 92 15.80 -8.41 -19.91
CA ILE A 92 15.40 -7.01 -20.04
C ILE A 92 16.23 -6.19 -19.05
N THR A 93 17.44 -5.85 -19.46
CA THR A 93 18.35 -4.97 -18.71
C THR A 93 18.40 -3.59 -19.35
N PRO A 94 18.64 -2.51 -18.58
CA PRO A 94 18.80 -1.16 -19.13
C PRO A 94 19.81 -1.14 -20.29
N GLY A 95 19.41 -0.56 -21.42
CA GLY A 95 20.17 -0.55 -22.67
C GLY A 95 19.81 -1.67 -23.65
N THR A 96 19.03 -2.68 -23.23
CA THR A 96 18.60 -3.76 -24.14
C THR A 96 17.66 -3.23 -25.21
N VAL A 97 17.85 -3.69 -26.46
CA VAL A 97 16.92 -3.40 -27.56
C VAL A 97 15.71 -4.33 -27.50
N LEU A 98 14.52 -3.73 -27.39
CA LEU A 98 13.23 -4.41 -27.42
C LEU A 98 12.57 -4.23 -28.79
N ILE A 99 11.76 -5.21 -29.18
CA ILE A 99 10.89 -5.11 -30.36
C ILE A 99 9.46 -4.89 -29.84
N LEU A 100 8.85 -3.77 -30.22
CA LEU A 100 7.45 -3.53 -29.88
C LEU A 100 6.57 -4.42 -30.76
N LEU A 101 5.72 -5.24 -30.13
CA LEU A 101 4.82 -6.15 -30.86
C LEU A 101 3.45 -5.54 -31.13
N ALA A 102 3.06 -4.52 -30.38
CA ALA A 102 1.74 -3.90 -30.44
C ALA A 102 1.82 -2.36 -30.46
N GLY A 103 0.71 -1.73 -30.81
CA GLY A 103 0.59 -0.28 -30.91
C GLY A 103 1.09 0.30 -32.24
N ARG A 104 1.08 1.63 -32.35
CA ARG A 104 1.46 2.36 -33.57
C ARG A 104 2.93 2.11 -33.99
N PHE A 105 3.80 1.83 -33.03
CA PHE A 105 5.23 1.58 -33.26
C PHE A 105 5.59 0.09 -33.33
N ARG A 106 4.64 -0.78 -33.71
CA ARG A 106 4.89 -2.22 -33.85
C ARG A 106 6.03 -2.50 -34.85
N GLY A 107 6.86 -3.51 -34.57
CA GLY A 107 8.03 -3.89 -35.35
C GLY A 107 9.25 -2.96 -35.16
N LYS A 108 9.09 -1.80 -34.48
CA LYS A 108 10.21 -0.90 -34.22
C LYS A 108 11.12 -1.47 -33.13
N ARG A 109 12.42 -1.30 -33.34
CA ARG A 109 13.48 -1.58 -32.37
C ARG A 109 13.72 -0.34 -31.52
N VAL A 110 13.66 -0.50 -30.20
CA VAL A 110 13.68 0.58 -29.22
C VAL A 110 14.52 0.19 -28.00
N VAL A 111 15.12 1.14 -27.30
CA VAL A 111 16.05 0.90 -26.18
C VAL A 111 15.31 0.98 -24.85
N PHE A 112 15.44 -0.05 -24.01
CA PHE A 112 14.89 -0.05 -22.66
C PHE A 112 15.72 0.82 -21.70
N LEU A 113 15.07 1.64 -20.90
CA LEU A 113 15.74 2.50 -19.91
C LEU A 113 15.58 1.95 -18.48
N LYS A 114 14.35 1.89 -18.00
CA LYS A 114 14.03 1.40 -16.64
C LYS A 114 12.57 0.96 -16.54
N GLN A 115 12.25 0.25 -15.49
CA GLN A 115 10.86 -0.01 -15.11
C GLN A 115 10.31 1.15 -14.30
N LEU A 116 9.08 1.57 -14.59
CA LEU A 116 8.36 2.57 -13.81
C LEU A 116 7.75 1.96 -12.55
N ALA A 117 7.36 2.79 -11.58
CA ALA A 117 6.68 2.34 -10.36
C ALA A 117 5.35 1.61 -10.64
N SER A 118 4.71 1.92 -11.78
CA SER A 118 3.52 1.22 -12.27
C SER A 118 3.79 -0.20 -12.78
N GLY A 119 5.07 -0.57 -13.00
CA GLY A 119 5.48 -1.84 -13.60
C GLY A 119 5.66 -1.79 -15.12
N LEU A 120 5.29 -0.68 -15.78
CA LEU A 120 5.49 -0.47 -17.22
C LEU A 120 6.96 -0.21 -17.56
N LEU A 121 7.35 -0.51 -18.79
CA LEU A 121 8.71 -0.27 -19.29
C LEU A 121 8.82 1.16 -19.83
N LEU A 122 9.75 1.94 -19.29
CA LEU A 122 10.19 3.17 -19.93
C LEU A 122 11.19 2.81 -21.03
N VAL A 123 10.86 3.23 -22.24
CA VAL A 123 11.58 2.89 -23.45
C VAL A 123 11.83 4.18 -24.24
N THR A 124 12.99 4.26 -24.87
CA THR A 124 13.32 5.35 -25.80
C THR A 124 13.60 4.77 -27.19
N GLY A 125 12.98 5.36 -28.20
CA GLY A 125 13.42 5.21 -29.57
C GLY A 125 14.19 6.46 -29.97
N PRO A 126 15.50 6.38 -30.27
CA PRO A 126 16.22 7.56 -30.74
C PRO A 126 15.57 8.08 -32.03
N TYR A 127 14.86 9.21 -31.93
CA TYR A 127 13.97 9.72 -32.99
C TYR A 127 14.64 9.79 -34.38
N LYS A 128 15.92 10.16 -34.39
CA LYS A 128 16.76 10.20 -35.60
C LYS A 128 16.88 8.85 -36.33
N VAL A 129 16.76 7.73 -35.62
CA VAL A 129 16.97 6.37 -36.16
C VAL A 129 15.64 5.66 -36.43
N ASN A 130 14.63 5.85 -35.59
CA ASN A 130 13.40 5.06 -35.68
C ASN A 130 12.10 5.85 -35.90
N GLY A 131 12.21 7.17 -36.16
CA GLY A 131 11.09 8.09 -36.40
C GLY A 131 10.41 8.47 -35.10
#